data_AF-A0A8T6I470-F1
#
_entry.id   AF-A0A8T6I470-F1
#
_cell.length_a   1.000
_cell.length_b   1.000
_cell.length_c   1.000
_cell.angle_alpha   90.00
_cell.angle_beta   90.00
_cell.angle_gamma   90.00
#
_symmetry.space_group_name_H-M   'P 1'
#
loop_
_entity.id
_entity.type
_entity.pdbx_description
1 polymer ?
#
loop_
_entity_poly.entity_id
_entity_poly.type
_entity_poly.pdbx_seq_one_letter_code
_entity_poly.pdbx_strand_id
1 'polypeptide(L)'
;MSEQARRTKTVFDAVAALGQAGTESFRPGDVTTHLRAEGTPYGAWEVRGELSNLERLGLVELDEETASWRLVNGASFSIDAANAARERS
;
A
#
# COMPACT_ATOMS: atom_id res chain seq x y z
N MET A 1 -4.87 -10.16 -13.74
CA MET A 1 -4.63 -8.96 -12.90
C MET A 1 -3.98 -7.90 -13.76
N SER A 2 -4.44 -6.64 -13.69
CA SER A 2 -3.79 -5.53 -14.40
C SER A 2 -2.41 -5.21 -13.80
N GLU A 3 -1.56 -4.51 -14.54
CA GLU A 3 -0.24 -4.07 -14.06
C GLU A 3 -0.35 -3.25 -12.78
N GLN A 4 -1.29 -2.30 -12.77
CA GLN A 4 -1.59 -1.47 -11.61
C GLN A 4 -2.04 -2.33 -10.42
N ALA A 5 -3.03 -3.21 -10.60
CA ALA A 5 -3.50 -4.07 -9.50
C ALA A 5 -2.39 -4.97 -8.94
N ARG A 6 -1.44 -5.42 -9.78
CA ARG A 6 -0.27 -6.17 -9.33
C ARG A 6 0.64 -5.32 -8.47
N ARG A 7 0.90 -4.08 -8.90
CA ARG A 7 1.72 -3.12 -8.15
C ARG A 7 1.07 -2.72 -6.83
N THR A 8 -0.22 -2.42 -6.84
CA THR A 8 -1.02 -2.14 -5.64
C THR A 8 -0.96 -3.31 -4.66
N LYS A 9 -1.07 -4.55 -5.16
CA LYS A 9 -0.91 -5.75 -4.34
C LYS A 9 0.50 -5.87 -3.76
N THR A 10 1.55 -5.67 -4.56
CA THR A 10 2.93 -5.72 -4.05
C THR A 10 3.17 -4.69 -2.95
N VAL A 11 2.63 -3.47 -3.08
CA VAL A 11 2.71 -2.45 -2.03
C VAL A 11 1.86 -2.85 -0.81
N PHE A 12 0.68 -3.43 -1.00
CA PHE A 12 -0.13 -3.97 0.11
C PHE A 12 0.62 -5.05 0.90
N ASP A 13 1.22 -6.01 0.21
CA ASP A 13 1.95 -7.10 0.86
C ASP A 13 3.13 -6.56 1.68
N ALA A 14 3.82 -5.53 1.17
CA ALA A 14 4.90 -4.86 1.89
C ALA A 14 4.41 -4.14 3.16
N VAL A 15 3.31 -3.37 3.09
CA VAL A 15 2.77 -2.69 4.28
C VAL A 15 2.19 -3.67 5.30
N ALA A 16 1.61 -4.78 4.83
CA ALA A 16 1.15 -5.86 5.70
C ALA A 16 2.32 -6.54 6.43
N ALA A 17 3.44 -6.78 5.75
CA ALA A 17 4.65 -7.31 6.37
C ALA A 17 5.23 -6.35 7.43
N LEU A 18 5.26 -5.04 7.15
CA LEU A 18 5.66 -4.02 8.13
C LEU A 18 4.74 -4.03 9.36
N GLY A 19 3.43 -4.12 9.17
CA GLY A 19 2.45 -4.23 10.26
C GLY A 19 2.65 -5.49 11.11
N GLN A 20 2.91 -6.64 10.47
CA GLN A 20 3.22 -7.89 11.17
C GLN A 20 4.52 -7.84 11.98
N ALA A 21 5.48 -7.02 11.55
CA ALA A 21 6.71 -6.74 12.29
C ALA A 21 6.53 -5.75 13.47
N GLY A 22 5.30 -5.31 13.74
CA GLY A 22 4.97 -4.38 14.83
C GLY A 22 5.06 -2.89 14.45
N THR A 23 5.14 -2.57 13.16
CA THR A 23 5.12 -1.17 12.71
C THR A 23 3.68 -0.67 12.66
N GLU A 24 3.28 0.12 13.65
CA GLU A 24 1.91 0.67 13.76
C GLU A 24 1.63 1.78 12.72
N SER A 25 2.66 2.52 12.34
CA SER A 25 2.59 3.59 11.33
C SER A 25 3.85 3.63 10.49
N PHE A 26 3.71 3.88 9.19
CA PHE A 26 4.81 3.86 8.24
C PHE A 26 4.75 5.05 7.27
N ARG A 27 5.89 5.40 6.70
CA ARG A 27 6.02 6.39 5.63
C ARG A 27 6.28 5.69 4.30
N PRO A 28 6.04 6.37 3.16
CA PRO A 28 6.40 5.81 1.85
C PRO A 28 7.87 5.36 1.77
N GLY A 29 8.78 6.05 2.47
CA GLY A 29 10.20 5.68 2.56
C GLY A 29 10.44 4.31 3.20
N ASP A 30 9.68 3.94 4.23
CA ASP A 30 9.81 2.66 4.92
C ASP A 30 9.40 1.51 3.98
N VAL A 31 8.30 1.71 3.25
CA VAL A 31 7.82 0.77 2.23
C VAL A 31 8.85 0.62 1.10
N THR A 32 9.42 1.71 0.60
CA THR A 32 10.47 1.62 -0.44
C THR A 32 11.72 0.89 0.06
N THR A 33 12.05 1.04 1.34
CA THR A 33 13.20 0.38 1.96
C THR A 33 12.96 -1.12 2.06
N HIS A 34 11.78 -1.52 2.52
CA HIS A 34 11.35 -2.91 2.56
C HIS A 34 11.34 -3.54 1.16
N LEU A 35 10.68 -2.91 0.19
CA LEU A 35 10.61 -3.40 -1.19
C LEU A 35 12.00 -3.54 -1.85
N ARG A 36 12.94 -2.64 -1.54
CA ARG A 36 14.33 -2.75 -2.00
C ARG A 36 15.04 -3.96 -1.38
N ALA A 37 14.83 -4.21 -0.09
CA ALA A 37 15.42 -5.37 0.59
C ALA A 37 14.91 -6.70 0.01
N GLU A 38 13.63 -6.74 -0.39
CA GLU A 38 12.98 -7.89 -1.04
C GLU A 38 13.28 -8.00 -2.56
N GLY A 39 14.20 -7.20 -3.10
CA GLY A 39 14.61 -7.27 -4.50
C GLY A 39 13.59 -6.74 -5.52
N THR A 40 12.53 -6.04 -5.06
CA THR A 40 11.46 -5.49 -5.91
C THR A 40 11.34 -3.97 -5.73
N PRO A 41 12.38 -3.17 -6.06
CA PRO A 41 12.42 -1.76 -5.70
C PRO A 41 11.40 -0.92 -6.48
N TYR A 42 10.60 -0.15 -5.73
CA TYR A 42 9.75 0.92 -6.28
C TYR A 42 10.21 2.28 -5.82
N GLY A 43 9.88 3.31 -6.62
CA GLY A 43 10.15 4.70 -6.28
C GLY A 43 9.21 5.23 -5.20
N ALA A 44 9.63 6.24 -4.44
CA ALA A 44 8.78 6.85 -3.40
C ALA A 44 7.48 7.44 -3.97
N TRP A 45 7.51 8.02 -5.18
CA TRP A 45 6.32 8.54 -5.86
C TRP A 45 5.38 7.43 -6.34
N GLU A 46 5.94 6.31 -6.79
CA GLU A 46 5.18 5.13 -7.20
C GLU A 46 4.48 4.49 -6.00
N VAL A 47 5.20 4.31 -4.88
CA VAL A 47 4.63 3.87 -3.61
C VAL A 47 3.52 4.81 -3.13
N ARG A 48 3.72 6.14 -3.18
CA ARG A 48 2.67 7.11 -2.82
C ARG A 48 1.40 6.95 -3.66
N GLY A 49 1.55 6.74 -4.97
CA GLY A 49 0.42 6.49 -5.87
C GLY A 49 -0.34 5.23 -5.48
N GLU A 50 0.38 4.15 -5.13
CA GLU A 50 -0.27 2.91 -4.69
C GLU A 50 -0.89 3.02 -3.30
N LEU A 51 -0.30 3.77 -2.37
CA LEU A 51 -0.93 4.06 -1.08
C LEU A 51 -2.25 4.80 -1.26
N SER A 52 -2.32 5.74 -2.21
CA SER A 52 -3.59 6.41 -2.55
C SER A 52 -4.63 5.45 -3.13
N ASN A 53 -4.20 4.40 -3.86
CA ASN A 53 -5.11 3.35 -4.34
C ASN A 53 -5.59 2.47 -3.18
N LEU A 54 -4.70 2.11 -2.26
CA LEU A 54 -5.05 1.33 -1.07
C LEU A 54 -5.97 2.09 -0.13
N GLU A 55 -5.80 3.41 0.00
CA GLU A 55 -6.68 4.31 0.75
C GLU A 55 -8.10 4.29 0.20
N ARG A 56 -8.23 4.44 -1.13
CA ARG A 56 -9.53 4.37 -1.81
C ARG A 56 -10.22 3.02 -1.64
N LEU A 57 -9.45 1.96 -1.44
CA LEU A 57 -9.94 0.62 -1.14
C LEU A 57 -10.23 0.40 0.36
N GLY A 58 -9.96 1.39 1.23
CA GLY A 58 -10.14 1.30 2.68
C GLY A 58 -9.16 0.35 3.36
N LEU A 59 -7.99 0.11 2.75
CA LEU A 59 -6.98 -0.83 3.27
C LEU A 59 -5.91 -0.15 4.12
N VAL A 60 -5.67 1.14 3.88
CA VAL A 60 -4.76 1.99 4.65
C VAL A 60 -5.43 3.34 4.90
N GLU A 61 -4.98 4.05 5.92
CA GLU A 61 -5.44 5.39 6.26
C GLU A 61 -4.24 6.34 6.36
N LEU A 62 -4.39 7.55 5.81
CA LEU A 62 -3.43 8.64 5.98
C LEU A 62 -3.77 9.45 7.24
N ASP A 63 -2.80 9.55 8.14
CA ASP A 63 -2.78 10.52 9.22
C ASP A 63 -2.25 11.86 8.66
N GLU A 64 -3.15 12.80 8.40
CA GLU A 64 -2.81 14.09 7.77
C GLU A 64 -1.92 14.98 8.65
N GLU A 65 -1.97 14.82 9.98
CA GLU A 65 -1.16 15.61 10.92
C GLU A 65 0.30 15.18 10.86
N THR A 66 0.56 13.88 10.81
CA THR A 66 1.92 13.32 10.85
C THR A 66 2.46 12.93 9.47
N ALA A 67 1.62 12.99 8.44
CA ALA A 67 1.88 12.47 7.09
C ALA A 67 2.32 11.00 7.08
N SER A 68 1.82 10.22 8.04
CA SER A 68 2.11 8.80 8.20
C SER A 68 0.90 7.96 7.78
N TRP A 69 1.15 6.75 7.32
CA TRP A 69 0.11 5.82 6.90
C TRP A 69 -0.03 4.72 7.95
N ARG A 70 -1.23 4.17 8.09
CA ARG A 70 -1.50 3.02 8.95
C ARG A 70 -2.28 1.97 8.17
N LEU A 71 -2.03 0.71 8.46
CA LEU A 71 -2.81 -0.40 7.91
C LEU A 71 -4.13 -0.49 8.68
N VAL A 72 -5.25 -0.62 7.98
CA VAL A 72 -6.55 -0.85 8.62
C VAL A 72 -6.58 -2.24 9.23
N ASN A 73 -7.06 -2.36 10.47
CA ASN A 73 -7.15 -3.66 11.15
C ASN A 73 -8.06 -4.63 10.38
N GLY A 74 -7.54 -5.83 10.10
CA GLY A 74 -8.26 -6.84 9.31
C GLY A 74 -8.28 -6.59 7.80
N ALA A 75 -7.51 -5.60 7.30
CA ALA A 75 -7.41 -5.33 5.87
C ALA A 75 -6.96 -6.57 5.09
N SER A 76 -7.64 -6.83 3.97
CA SER A 76 -7.31 -7.91 3.04
C SER A 76 -7.49 -7.42 1.60
N PHE A 77 -6.47 -7.60 0.77
CA PHE A 77 -6.51 -7.16 -0.60
C PHE A 77 -7.40 -8.06 -1.46
N SER A 78 -8.37 -7.46 -2.16
CA SER A 78 -9.22 -8.14 -3.14
C SER A 78 -8.94 -7.63 -4.55
N ILE A 79 -8.61 -8.56 -5.46
CA ILE A 79 -8.39 -8.25 -6.87
C ILE A 79 -9.67 -7.70 -7.51
N ASP A 80 -10.83 -8.22 -7.13
CA ASP A 80 -12.13 -7.79 -7.67
C ASP A 80 -12.44 -6.34 -7.24
N ALA A 81 -12.16 -6.01 -5.97
CA ALA A 81 -12.31 -4.65 -5.47
C ALA A 81 -11.37 -3.66 -6.18
N ALA A 82 -10.11 -4.07 -6.40
CA ALA A 82 -9.12 -3.26 -7.12
C ALA A 82 -9.51 -3.02 -8.59
N ASN A 83 -10.03 -4.04 -9.28
CA ASN A 83 -10.52 -3.88 -10.66
C ASN A 83 -11.75 -2.96 -10.71
N ALA A 84 -12.71 -3.13 -9.81
CA ALA A 84 -13.92 -2.31 -9.76
C ALA A 84 -13.63 -0.84 -9.39
N ALA A 85 -12.57 -0.57 -8.62
CA ALA A 85 -12.15 0.80 -8.31
C ALA A 85 -11.62 1.56 -9.54
N ARG A 86 -11.01 0.84 -10.50
CA ARG A 86 -10.48 1.42 -11.75
C ARG A 86 -11.59 1.79 -12.74
N GLU A 87 -12.66 1.04 -12.81
CA GLU A 87 -13.78 1.33 -13.73
C GLU A 87 -14.56 2.59 -13.35
N ARG A 88 -14.35 3.11 -12.14
CA ARG A 88 -15.04 4.27 -11.57
C ARG A 88 -14.20 5.55 -11.58
N SER A 89 -12.96 5.50 -12.07
CA SER A 89 -12.00 6.61 -12.17
C SER A 89 -11.76 7.01 -13.62
#